data_AF-A0A945QKK9-F1
#
_entry.id   AF-A0A945QKK9-F1
#
_cell.length_a   1.000
_cell.length_b   1.000
_cell.length_c   1.000
_cell.angle_alpha   90.00
_cell.angle_beta   90.00
_cell.angle_gamma   90.00
#
_symmetry.space_group_name_H-M   'P 1'
#
loop_
_entity.id
_entity.type
_entity.pdbx_description
1 polymer ?
#
loop_
_entity_poly.entity_id
_entity_poly.type
_entity_poly.pdbx_seq_one_letter_code
_entity_poly.pdbx_strand_id
1 'polypeptide(L)' 'MSPYEISYTGGSVEHWNDEPGKVWLKRFLDTYQNSIWLNPVPINYWDATPTIREIRRAMGGRMFPLTIEGLDDGMRELNH' A
#
# COMPACT_ATOMS: atom_id res chain seq x y z
N MET A 1 -9.87 -5.54 -0.54
CA MET A 1 -9.11 -5.43 -1.80
C MET A 1 -8.56 -6.80 -2.17
N SER A 2 -9.02 -7.32 -3.30
CA SER A 2 -8.58 -8.59 -3.84
C SER A 2 -7.17 -8.46 -4.43
N PRO A 3 -6.30 -9.47 -4.34
CA PRO A 3 -4.96 -9.42 -4.94
C PRO A 3 -4.97 -9.13 -6.46
N TYR A 4 -6.07 -9.50 -7.13
CA TYR A 4 -6.23 -9.29 -8.57
C TYR A 4 -6.29 -7.80 -8.96
N GLU A 5 -6.85 -6.93 -8.11
CA GLU A 5 -6.90 -5.48 -8.32
C GLU A 5 -5.50 -4.85 -8.39
N ILE A 6 -4.50 -5.49 -7.77
CA ILE A 6 -3.10 -5.05 -7.77
C ILE A 6 -2.33 -5.67 -8.93
N SER A 7 -2.57 -6.96 -9.20
CA SER A 7 -1.65 -7.78 -9.99
C SER A 7 -2.00 -7.88 -11.48
N TYR A 8 -3.26 -7.68 -11.88
CA TYR A 8 -3.72 -7.93 -13.25
C TYR A 8 -4.34 -6.71 -13.93
N THR A 9 -4.20 -6.65 -15.25
CA THR A 9 -5.00 -5.78 -16.14
C THR A 9 -6.44 -6.25 -16.14
N GLY A 10 -7.41 -5.33 -16.13
CA GLY A 10 -8.83 -5.64 -15.95
C GLY A 10 -9.18 -6.19 -14.56
N GLY A 11 -8.26 -6.14 -13.60
CA GLY A 11 -8.46 -6.62 -12.22
C GLY A 11 -9.25 -5.66 -11.33
N SER A 12 -9.52 -4.43 -11.81
CA SER A 12 -10.36 -3.45 -11.10
C SER A 12 -11.81 -3.91 -11.04
N VAL A 13 -12.43 -3.78 -9.85
CA VAL A 13 -13.80 -4.24 -9.59
C VAL A 13 -14.86 -3.37 -10.26
N GLU A 14 -14.58 -2.07 -10.47
CA GLU A 14 -15.58 -1.12 -10.98
C GLU A 14 -15.46 -0.86 -12.48
N HIS A 15 -14.23 -0.87 -13.03
CA HIS A 15 -13.96 -0.54 -14.43
C HIS A 15 -12.79 -1.35 -14.99
N TRP A 16 -12.74 -1.53 -16.31
CA TRP A 16 -11.57 -2.11 -16.97
C TRP A 16 -10.37 -1.18 -16.86
N ASN A 17 -9.27 -1.68 -16.29
CA ASN A 17 -7.99 -0.97 -16.22
C ASN A 17 -6.98 -1.59 -17.19
N ASP A 18 -6.45 -0.79 -18.11
CA ASP A 18 -5.44 -1.23 -19.07
C ASP A 18 -4.08 -1.55 -18.42
N GLU A 19 -3.85 -1.07 -17.20
CA GLU A 19 -2.62 -1.28 -16.44
C GLU A 19 -2.91 -1.77 -15.02
N PRO A 20 -2.16 -2.76 -14.48
CA PRO A 20 -2.37 -3.26 -13.12
C PRO A 20 -2.17 -2.20 -12.05
N GLY A 21 -2.88 -2.31 -10.91
CA GLY A 21 -2.78 -1.35 -9.81
C GLY A 21 -1.35 -1.15 -9.29
N LYS A 22 -0.50 -2.19 -9.30
CA LYS A 22 0.92 -2.08 -8.92
C LYS A 22 1.73 -1.10 -9.78
N VAL A 23 1.35 -0.91 -11.06
CA VAL A 23 2.05 0.00 -11.98
C VAL A 23 1.79 1.44 -11.56
N TRP A 24 0.53 1.75 -11.25
CA TRP A 24 0.14 3.06 -10.73
C TRP A 24 0.75 3.34 -9.35
N LEU A 25 0.73 2.36 -8.45
CA LEU A 25 1.38 2.48 -7.15
C LEU A 25 2.88 2.78 -7.30
N LYS A 26 3.56 2.08 -8.21
CA LYS A 26 4.97 2.36 -8.51
C LYS A 26 5.17 3.79 -9.05
N ARG A 27 4.38 4.23 -10.03
CA ARG A 27 4.47 5.61 -10.57
C ARG A 27 4.25 6.67 -9.50
N PHE A 28 3.29 6.44 -8.61
CA PHE A 28 3.00 7.34 -7.50
C PHE A 28 4.21 7.44 -6.57
N LEU A 29 4.78 6.30 -6.18
CA LEU A 29 5.96 6.26 -5.30
C LEU A 29 7.22 6.80 -5.95
N ASP A 30 7.37 6.64 -7.27
CA ASP A 30 8.48 7.22 -8.04
C ASP A 30 8.35 8.76 -8.13
N THR A 31 7.12 9.30 -8.10
CA THR A 31 6.83 10.75 -8.15
C THR A 31 6.88 11.40 -6.76
N TYR A 32 6.26 10.76 -5.77
CA TYR A 32 6.16 11.21 -4.38
C TYR A 32 7.03 10.33 -3.51
N GLN A 33 8.32 10.66 -3.48
CA GLN A 33 9.31 9.87 -2.76
C GLN A 33 9.02 9.83 -1.26
N ASN A 34 8.45 10.88 -0.66
CA ASN A 34 8.06 10.92 0.75
C ASN A 34 6.59 10.50 0.88
N SER A 35 6.37 9.19 0.88
CA SER A 35 5.03 8.59 0.97
C SER A 35 5.03 7.47 2.01
N ILE A 36 3.98 7.43 2.82
CA ILE A 36 3.69 6.33 3.76
C ILE A 36 2.31 5.74 3.47
N TRP A 37 2.07 4.53 3.94
CA TRP A 37 0.76 3.89 3.88
C TRP A 37 0.22 3.64 5.29
N LEU A 38 -0.96 4.16 5.61
CA LEU A 38 -1.66 3.87 6.85
C LEU A 38 -2.65 2.72 6.63
N ASN A 39 -2.48 1.64 7.37
CA ASN A 39 -3.31 0.45 7.24
C ASN A 39 -4.25 0.28 8.46
N PRO A 40 -5.58 0.32 8.26
CA PRO A 40 -6.54 0.14 9.36
C PRO A 40 -6.68 -1.31 9.82
N VAL A 41 -6.16 -2.28 9.06
CA VAL A 41 -6.21 -3.70 9.45
C VAL A 41 -5.25 -3.92 10.64
N PRO A 42 -5.66 -4.65 11.71
CA PRO A 42 -4.76 -4.94 12.81
C PRO A 42 -3.50 -5.69 12.35
N ILE A 43 -2.33 -5.33 12.91
CA ILE A 43 -1.00 -5.79 12.44
C ILE A 43 -0.89 -7.32 12.38
N ASN A 44 -1.50 -8.02 13.33
CA ASN A 44 -1.49 -9.48 13.39
C ASN A 44 -2.12 -10.17 12.16
N TYR A 45 -2.90 -9.45 11.34
CA TYR A 45 -3.47 -9.97 10.09
C TYR A 45 -2.69 -9.57 8.83
N TRP A 46 -1.64 -8.76 8.95
CA TRP A 46 -0.93 -8.23 7.79
C TRP A 46 -0.27 -9.35 6.97
N ASP A 47 0.33 -10.33 7.64
CA ASP A 47 0.99 -11.44 6.96
C ASP A 47 -0.02 -12.48 6.43
N ALA A 48 -1.19 -12.56 7.06
CA ALA A 48 -2.28 -13.45 6.63
C ALA A 48 -2.98 -12.95 5.36
N THR A 49 -2.91 -11.65 5.05
CA THR A 49 -3.62 -11.05 3.92
C THR A 49 -2.66 -10.82 2.74
N PRO A 50 -2.77 -11.55 1.61
CA PRO A 50 -1.82 -11.47 0.51
C PRO A 50 -1.63 -10.05 -0.06
N THR A 51 -2.73 -9.32 -0.28
CA THR A 51 -2.72 -7.95 -0.78
C THR A 51 -1.95 -7.00 0.14
N ILE A 52 -2.08 -7.16 1.46
CA ILE A 52 -1.35 -6.34 2.44
C ILE A 52 0.15 -6.59 2.35
N ARG A 53 0.56 -7.85 2.17
CA ARG A 53 1.98 -8.18 1.94
C ARG A 53 2.53 -7.56 0.66
N GLU A 54 1.75 -7.54 -0.41
CA GLU A 54 2.14 -6.90 -1.67
C GLU A 54 2.32 -5.39 -1.52
N ILE A 55 1.34 -4.70 -0.90
CA ILE A 55 1.42 -3.26 -0.63
C ILE A 55 2.62 -2.97 0.27
N ARG A 56 2.81 -3.72 1.36
CA ARG A 56 3.95 -3.53 2.29
C ARG A 56 5.30 -3.64 1.59
N ARG A 57 5.44 -4.60 0.65
CA ARG A 57 6.65 -4.73 -0.19
C ARG A 57 6.81 -3.53 -1.12
N ALA A 58 5.74 -3.11 -1.78
CA ALA A 58 5.78 -1.94 -2.68
C ALA A 58 6.14 -0.64 -1.93
N MET A 59 5.65 -0.48 -0.71
CA MET A 59 5.97 0.66 0.16
C MET A 59 7.40 0.61 0.74
N GLY A 60 8.14 -0.48 0.53
CA GLY A 60 9.52 -0.62 1.04
C GLY A 60 9.59 -0.65 2.56
N GLY A 61 8.54 -1.12 3.25
CA GLY A 61 8.45 -1.10 4.71
C GLY A 61 7.81 0.14 5.32
N ARG A 62 7.50 1.18 4.53
CA ARG A 62 6.88 2.43 4.98
C ARG A 62 5.36 2.32 5.12
N MET A 63 4.92 1.29 5.84
CA MET A 63 3.52 0.99 6.11
C MET A 63 3.30 0.89 7.62
N PHE A 64 2.38 1.70 8.14
CA PHE A 64 2.15 1.90 9.57
C PHE A 64 0.70 1.59 9.93
N PRO A 65 0.41 1.14 11.17
CA PRO A 65 -0.96 0.91 11.60
C PRO A 65 -1.71 2.23 11.75
N LEU A 66 -3.03 2.21 11.55
CA LEU A 66 -3.89 3.36 11.83
C LEU A 66 -4.17 3.48 13.34
N THR A 67 -3.13 3.82 14.11
CA THR A 67 -3.20 4.18 15.54
C THR A 67 -2.50 5.51 15.77
N ILE A 68 -2.61 6.09 16.97
CA ILE A 68 -1.91 7.33 17.30
C ILE A 68 -0.40 7.14 17.21
N GLU A 69 0.11 6.02 17.72
CA GLU A 69 1.54 5.67 17.65
C GLU A 69 1.98 5.45 16.20
N GLY A 70 1.18 4.74 15.39
CA GLY A 70 1.50 4.53 13.98
C GLY A 70 1.48 5.81 13.13
N LEU A 71 0.61 6.77 13.47
CA LEU A 71 0.61 8.11 12.87
C LEU A 71 1.89 8.87 13.23
N ASP A 72 2.31 8.83 14.49
CA ASP A 72 3.53 9.48 14.96
C ASP A 72 4.78 8.89 14.27
N ASP A 73 4.88 7.57 14.20
CA ASP A 73 5.97 6.89 13.48
C ASP A 73 5.97 7.18 11.97
N GLY A 74 4.78 7.19 11.36
CA GLY A 74 4.63 7.56 9.96
C GLY A 74 5.05 9.01 9.68
N MET A 75 4.71 9.95 10.57
CA MET A 75 5.16 11.34 10.43
C MET A 75 6.68 11.47 10.58
N ARG A 76 7.32 10.70 11.48
CA ARG A 76 8.80 10.67 11.57
C ARG A 76 9.43 10.22 10.26
N GLU A 77 8.93 9.13 9.68
CA GLU A 77 9.41 8.61 8.39
C GLU A 77 9.33 9.66 7.26
N LEU A 78 8.29 10.50 7.25
CA LEU A 78 8.13 11.54 6.22
C LEU A 78 9.05 12.76 6.37
N ASN A 79 9.66 12.94 7.54
CA ASN A 79 10.54 14.07 7.85
C ASN A 79 12.02 13.78 7.59
N HIS A 80 12.35 12.56 7.13
CA HIS A 80 13.71 12.13 6.79
C HIS A 80 14.04 12.28 5.31
#